data_AF-A0A814Q5F9-F1
#
_entry.id   AF-A0A814Q5F9-F1
#
_cell.length_a   1.000
_cell.length_b   1.000
_cell.length_c   1.000
_cell.angle_alpha   90.00
_cell.angle_beta   90.00
_cell.angle_gamma   90.00
#
_symmetry.space_group_name_H-M   'P 1'
#
loop_
_entity.id
_entity.type
_entity.pdbx_description
1 polymer ?
#
loop_
_entity_poly.entity_id
_entity_poly.type
_entity_poly.pdbx_seq_one_letter_code
_entity_poly.pdbx_strand_id
1 'polypeptide(L)'
;MKHLVGSFNLSYIRQHVQNSIDTDPQTILKALKVHPILKYHYEPLVDDHMTLEQHTIDTIKLFQQNFAGKEKKLFLSDQCFYVLLAFHAIGKRQAIIEGRNDFHRQYTIKIIDEVIDIIPFTPQIEKQMKLLIDSVENYVDVDFNLTLQNLVSNIKKQHHAFDKTTPLEKIWYTFLVYFQCTMMEFQYLFDTNEKDGLFMYDEEKHRILFSKYIEHKLIKLEKELFKNQR
;
A
#
# COMPACT_ATOMS: atom_id res chain seq x y z
N MET A 1 -17.95 -18.54 -14.76
CA MET A 1 -16.68 -19.09 -15.30
C MET A 1 -16.03 -19.98 -14.26
N LYS A 2 -16.40 -21.27 -14.14
CA LYS A 2 -15.90 -22.19 -13.08
C LYS A 2 -15.08 -23.38 -13.57
N HIS A 3 -14.73 -23.48 -14.86
CA HIS A 3 -14.19 -24.74 -15.41
C HIS A 3 -13.03 -24.61 -16.40
N LEU A 4 -12.11 -23.66 -16.20
CA LEU A 4 -10.80 -23.68 -16.88
C LEU A 4 -9.71 -23.19 -15.93
N VAL A 5 -9.49 -23.92 -14.84
CA VAL A 5 -8.27 -23.76 -14.04
C VAL A 5 -7.42 -24.99 -14.31
N GLY A 6 -6.59 -24.91 -15.36
CA GLY A 6 -5.43 -25.79 -15.43
C GLY A 6 -4.68 -25.67 -14.11
N SER A 7 -4.12 -26.75 -13.59
CA SER A 7 -3.45 -26.72 -12.28
C SER A 7 -2.28 -25.73 -12.31
N PHE A 8 -2.52 -24.47 -11.93
CA PHE A 8 -1.46 -23.49 -11.76
C PHE A 8 -0.65 -23.87 -10.53
N ASN A 9 0.67 -23.71 -10.62
CA ASN A 9 1.60 -24.17 -9.59
C ASN A 9 1.50 -23.27 -8.35
N LEU A 10 0.51 -23.52 -7.48
CA LEU A 10 0.32 -22.79 -6.23
C LEU A 10 1.55 -22.86 -5.33
N SER A 11 2.27 -23.99 -5.35
CA SER A 11 3.55 -24.13 -4.66
C SER A 11 4.60 -23.16 -5.17
N TYR A 12 4.63 -22.83 -6.47
CA TYR A 12 5.56 -21.86 -7.03
C TYR A 12 5.28 -20.46 -6.49
N ILE A 13 4.01 -20.03 -6.50
CA ILE A 13 3.60 -18.73 -5.96
C ILE A 13 3.94 -18.66 -4.48
N ARG A 14 3.54 -19.66 -3.69
CA ARG A 14 3.84 -19.70 -2.25
C ARG A 14 5.34 -19.69 -1.99
N GLN A 15 6.13 -20.49 -2.70
CA GLN A 15 7.58 -20.51 -2.56
C GLN A 15 8.21 -19.15 -2.88
N HIS A 16 7.78 -18.48 -3.95
CA HIS A 16 8.39 -17.20 -4.35
C HIS A 16 7.80 -15.99 -3.61
N VAL A 17 6.63 -16.12 -2.98
CA VAL A 17 6.06 -15.05 -2.15
C VAL A 17 6.50 -15.21 -0.68
N GLN A 18 6.66 -16.43 -0.17
CA GLN A 18 7.11 -16.70 1.20
C GLN A 18 8.62 -16.75 1.35
N ASN A 19 9.28 -17.42 0.41
CA ASN A 19 10.70 -17.78 0.52
C ASN A 19 11.58 -16.97 -0.41
N SER A 20 11.06 -15.97 -1.13
CA SER A 20 11.96 -15.05 -1.84
C SER A 20 12.71 -14.23 -0.79
N ILE A 21 13.90 -14.75 -0.50
CA ILE A 21 15.07 -14.01 -0.02
C ILE A 21 15.36 -12.87 -1.01
N ASP A 22 14.96 -13.01 -2.27
CA ASP A 22 14.96 -11.94 -3.25
C ASP A 22 13.78 -10.98 -3.03
N THR A 23 14.14 -9.78 -2.56
CA THR A 23 13.26 -8.62 -2.46
C THR A 23 12.97 -8.01 -3.83
N ASP A 24 13.56 -8.48 -4.92
CA ASP A 24 13.41 -7.89 -6.26
C ASP A 24 11.92 -7.74 -6.70
N PRO A 25 11.43 -6.50 -6.95
CA PRO A 25 10.04 -6.25 -7.31
C PRO A 25 9.57 -7.03 -8.53
N GLN A 26 10.45 -7.20 -9.53
CA GLN A 26 10.14 -7.91 -10.76
C GLN A 26 9.90 -9.40 -10.49
N THR A 27 10.68 -9.99 -9.59
CA THR A 27 10.50 -11.39 -9.15
C THR A 27 9.17 -11.59 -8.44
N ILE A 28 8.77 -10.65 -7.57
CA ILE A 28 7.46 -10.68 -6.88
C ILE A 28 6.32 -10.64 -7.90
N LEU A 29 6.36 -9.68 -8.84
CA LEU A 29 5.32 -9.57 -9.87
C LEU A 29 5.30 -10.77 -10.81
N LYS A 30 6.46 -11.29 -11.20
CA LYS A 30 6.57 -12.52 -12.00
C LYS A 30 5.90 -13.70 -11.31
N ALA A 31 6.10 -13.85 -10.00
CA ALA A 31 5.46 -14.91 -9.21
C ALA A 31 3.94 -14.74 -9.15
N LEU A 32 3.45 -13.53 -8.85
CA LEU A 32 2.02 -13.23 -8.79
C LEU A 32 1.33 -13.43 -10.15
N LYS A 33 1.96 -12.99 -11.24
CA LYS A 33 1.45 -13.11 -12.62
C LYS A 33 1.43 -14.54 -13.18
N VAL A 34 1.90 -15.55 -12.43
CA VAL A 34 1.59 -16.96 -12.75
C VAL A 34 0.09 -17.22 -12.61
N HIS A 35 -0.60 -16.46 -11.75
CA HIS A 35 -2.05 -16.52 -11.61
C HIS A 35 -2.74 -15.78 -12.78
N PRO A 36 -3.65 -16.42 -13.54
CA PRO A 36 -4.27 -15.80 -14.72
C PRO A 36 -5.01 -14.49 -14.45
N ILE A 37 -5.72 -14.40 -13.32
CA ILE A 37 -6.45 -13.19 -12.93
C ILE A 37 -5.46 -12.04 -12.72
N LEU A 38 -4.35 -12.30 -12.01
CA LEU A 38 -3.35 -11.26 -11.75
C LEU A 38 -2.62 -10.89 -13.02
N LYS A 39 -2.27 -11.87 -13.87
CA LYS A 39 -1.70 -11.61 -15.19
C LYS A 39 -2.58 -10.66 -16.00
N TYR A 40 -3.87 -10.94 -16.09
CA TYR A 40 -4.84 -10.10 -16.81
C TYR A 40 -4.86 -8.66 -16.29
N HIS A 41 -4.86 -8.47 -14.97
CA HIS A 41 -4.92 -7.12 -14.40
C HIS A 41 -3.64 -6.30 -14.60
N TYR A 42 -2.47 -6.94 -14.74
CA TYR A 42 -1.21 -6.26 -15.07
C TYR A 42 -0.96 -6.06 -16.57
N GLU A 43 -1.78 -6.62 -17.46
CA GLU A 43 -1.63 -6.36 -18.88
C GLU A 43 -1.78 -4.85 -19.19
N PRO A 44 -0.98 -4.30 -20.12
CA PRO A 44 -1.10 -2.90 -20.49
C PRO A 44 -2.47 -2.60 -21.11
N LEU A 45 -2.94 -1.37 -20.93
CA LEU A 45 -4.01 -0.78 -21.74
C LEU A 45 -3.37 -0.02 -22.90
N VAL A 46 -4.10 0.16 -24.00
CA VAL A 46 -3.55 0.58 -25.30
C VAL A 46 -2.89 1.97 -25.29
N ASP A 47 -3.20 2.83 -24.30
CA ASP A 47 -2.76 4.25 -24.27
C ASP A 47 -2.12 4.69 -22.94
N ASP A 48 -1.48 3.79 -22.18
CA ASP A 48 -0.87 4.17 -20.90
C ASP A 48 0.61 4.53 -21.05
N HIS A 49 0.99 5.77 -20.72
CA HIS A 49 2.39 6.23 -20.74
C HIS A 49 3.27 5.51 -19.70
N MET A 50 2.65 4.87 -18.71
CA MET A 50 3.29 4.03 -17.72
C MET A 50 2.42 2.80 -17.46
N THR A 51 2.99 1.60 -17.56
CA THR A 51 2.22 0.39 -17.25
C THR A 51 1.99 0.26 -15.75
N LEU A 52 0.86 -0.35 -15.36
CA LEU A 52 0.60 -0.68 -13.96
C LEU A 52 1.73 -1.50 -13.32
N GLU A 53 2.37 -2.38 -14.10
CA GLU A 53 3.53 -3.16 -13.68
C GLU A 53 4.71 -2.25 -13.32
N GLN A 54 5.05 -1.27 -14.18
CA GLN A 54 6.14 -0.33 -13.91
C GLN A 54 5.85 0.53 -12.68
N HIS A 55 4.64 1.09 -12.58
CA HIS A 55 4.19 1.85 -11.41
C HIS A 55 4.31 1.03 -10.10
N THR A 56 3.93 -0.24 -10.15
CA THR A 56 4.02 -1.15 -9.01
C THR A 56 5.48 -1.45 -8.63
N ILE A 57 6.35 -1.68 -9.62
CA ILE A 57 7.80 -1.87 -9.41
C ILE A 57 8.39 -0.65 -8.70
N ASP A 58 8.10 0.55 -9.19
CA ASP A 58 8.65 1.78 -8.62
C ASP A 58 8.16 1.99 -7.19
N THR A 59 6.87 1.73 -6.94
CA THR A 59 6.27 1.76 -5.60
C THR A 59 6.99 0.83 -4.62
N ILE A 60 7.30 -0.40 -5.03
CA ILE A 60 8.03 -1.36 -4.19
C ILE A 60 9.49 -0.90 -3.98
N LYS A 61 10.16 -0.37 -5.01
CA LYS A 61 11.53 0.15 -4.90
C LYS A 61 11.61 1.33 -3.93
N LEU A 62 10.62 2.23 -3.96
CA LEU A 62 10.56 3.35 -3.03
C LEU A 62 10.51 2.85 -1.59
N PHE A 63 9.65 1.86 -1.32
CA PHE A 63 9.59 1.20 -0.02
C PHE A 63 10.94 0.59 0.37
N GLN A 64 11.60 -0.12 -0.54
CA GLN A 64 12.91 -0.73 -0.28
C GLN A 64 14.00 0.27 0.07
N GLN A 65 14.07 1.37 -0.66
CA GLN A 65 15.12 2.37 -0.50
C GLN A 65 14.96 3.16 0.80
N ASN A 66 13.71 3.47 1.18
CA ASN A 66 13.46 4.42 2.25
C ASN A 66 13.04 3.75 3.55
N PHE A 67 12.49 2.54 3.52
CA PHE A 67 11.74 2.00 4.64
C PHE A 67 12.10 0.57 5.02
N ALA A 68 12.45 -0.28 4.05
CA ALA A 68 12.77 -1.69 4.33
C ALA A 68 13.88 -1.82 5.38
N GLY A 69 13.64 -2.66 6.39
CA GLY A 69 14.54 -2.83 7.54
C GLY A 69 14.59 -1.66 8.54
N LYS A 70 13.93 -0.52 8.28
CA LYS A 70 13.96 0.67 9.15
C LYS A 70 12.69 0.88 10.00
N GLU A 71 11.58 0.21 9.68
CA GLU A 71 10.29 0.51 10.30
C GLU A 71 9.99 -0.23 11.61
N LYS A 72 9.16 0.41 12.45
CA LYS A 72 8.38 -0.25 13.52
C LYS A 72 7.28 -1.12 12.90
N LYS A 73 7.66 -2.26 12.32
CA LYS A 73 6.84 -3.10 11.42
C LYS A 73 5.48 -3.50 12.00
N LEU A 74 4.38 -2.98 11.45
CA LEU A 74 3.02 -3.49 11.73
C LEU A 74 2.81 -4.89 11.12
N PHE A 75 3.42 -5.13 9.96
CA PHE A 75 3.40 -6.43 9.31
C PHE A 75 4.45 -7.38 9.88
N LEU A 76 4.14 -8.67 9.84
CA LEU A 76 5.03 -9.73 10.31
C LEU A 76 6.35 -9.78 9.52
N SER A 77 6.35 -9.29 8.27
CA SER A 77 7.51 -9.24 7.39
C SER A 77 7.38 -8.14 6.33
N ASP A 78 8.52 -7.71 5.78
CA ASP A 78 8.56 -6.79 4.64
C ASP A 78 7.95 -7.44 3.38
N GLN A 79 8.03 -8.78 3.27
CA GLN A 79 7.34 -9.54 2.21
C GLN A 79 5.83 -9.29 2.18
N CYS A 80 5.16 -9.26 3.34
CA CYS A 80 3.73 -8.94 3.39
C CYS A 80 3.46 -7.54 2.83
N PHE A 81 4.37 -6.59 3.10
CA PHE A 81 4.26 -5.23 2.60
C PHE A 81 4.52 -5.15 1.09
N TYR A 82 5.53 -5.84 0.56
CA TYR A 82 5.77 -5.86 -0.89
C TYR A 82 4.57 -6.39 -1.67
N VAL A 83 3.92 -7.43 -1.14
CA VAL A 83 2.71 -8.00 -1.76
C VAL A 83 1.51 -7.05 -1.62
N LEU A 84 1.36 -6.37 -0.48
CA LEU A 84 0.37 -5.29 -0.35
C LEU A 84 0.58 -4.21 -1.41
N LEU A 85 1.82 -3.75 -1.58
CA LEU A 85 2.18 -2.79 -2.62
C LEU A 85 1.98 -3.37 -4.02
N ALA A 86 2.15 -4.68 -4.22
CA ALA A 86 1.80 -5.30 -5.50
C ALA A 86 0.30 -5.12 -5.80
N PHE A 87 -0.58 -5.32 -4.82
CA PHE A 87 -2.01 -5.23 -5.03
C PHE A 87 -2.61 -3.83 -5.03
N HIS A 88 -1.92 -2.82 -4.48
CA HIS A 88 -2.52 -1.53 -4.12
C HIS A 88 -3.38 -0.91 -5.24
N ALA A 89 -2.94 -1.03 -6.50
CA ALA A 89 -3.59 -0.46 -7.67
C ALA A 89 -4.11 -1.51 -8.68
N ILE A 90 -4.18 -2.80 -8.32
CA ILE A 90 -4.53 -3.88 -9.27
C ILE A 90 -5.93 -3.72 -9.88
N GLY A 91 -6.85 -3.05 -9.19
CA GLY A 91 -8.19 -2.74 -9.66
C GLY A 91 -8.29 -1.60 -10.69
N LYS A 92 -7.20 -0.83 -10.94
CA LYS A 92 -7.22 0.30 -11.90
C LYS A 92 -7.68 -0.13 -13.30
N ARG A 93 -7.22 -1.29 -13.79
CA ARG A 93 -7.62 -1.81 -15.11
C ARG A 93 -9.14 -2.00 -15.22
N GLN A 94 -9.76 -2.63 -14.22
CA GLN A 94 -11.20 -2.89 -14.23
C GLN A 94 -12.00 -1.57 -14.16
N ALA A 95 -11.53 -0.63 -13.33
CA ALA A 95 -12.12 0.70 -13.22
C ALA A 95 -12.12 1.44 -14.56
N ILE A 96 -11.02 1.38 -15.31
CA ILE A 96 -10.91 2.02 -16.63
C ILE A 96 -11.83 1.34 -17.65
N ILE A 97 -11.83 0.01 -17.72
CA ILE A 97 -12.68 -0.75 -18.66
C ILE A 97 -14.17 -0.46 -18.43
N GLU A 98 -14.59 -0.31 -17.18
CA GLU A 98 -15.97 -0.01 -16.82
C GLU A 98 -16.32 1.49 -16.83
N GLY A 99 -15.35 2.37 -17.08
CA GLY A 99 -15.54 3.83 -17.03
C GLY A 99 -15.85 4.35 -15.62
N ARG A 100 -15.34 3.68 -14.58
CA ARG A 100 -15.59 3.94 -13.16
C ARG A 100 -14.29 4.12 -12.38
N ASN A 101 -13.48 5.10 -12.76
CA ASN A 101 -12.14 5.32 -12.18
C ASN A 101 -12.14 5.41 -10.64
N ASP A 102 -13.17 6.02 -10.05
CA ASP A 102 -13.31 6.16 -8.58
C ASP A 102 -13.52 4.82 -7.84
N PHE A 103 -13.86 3.76 -8.57
CA PHE A 103 -14.15 2.43 -8.02
C PHE A 103 -12.93 1.51 -8.02
N HIS A 104 -11.75 1.96 -8.45
CA HIS A 104 -10.53 1.13 -8.53
C HIS A 104 -10.22 0.37 -7.23
N ARG A 105 -10.40 0.99 -6.05
CA ARG A 105 -10.21 0.32 -4.75
C ARG A 105 -11.17 -0.83 -4.53
N GLN A 106 -12.45 -0.64 -4.86
CA GLN A 106 -13.45 -1.70 -4.73
C GLN A 106 -13.11 -2.89 -5.63
N TYR A 107 -12.60 -2.63 -6.84
CA TYR A 107 -12.09 -3.70 -7.71
C TYR A 107 -10.82 -4.33 -7.15
N THR A 108 -9.87 -3.56 -6.59
CA THR A 108 -8.69 -4.11 -5.91
C THR A 108 -9.09 -5.10 -4.82
N ILE A 109 -10.04 -4.74 -3.95
CA ILE A 109 -10.50 -5.62 -2.87
C ILE A 109 -11.15 -6.89 -3.43
N LYS A 110 -12.01 -6.78 -4.44
CA LYS A 110 -12.62 -7.95 -5.11
C LYS A 110 -11.56 -8.88 -5.72
N ILE A 111 -10.55 -8.31 -6.38
CA ILE A 111 -9.46 -9.10 -6.97
C ILE A 111 -8.68 -9.82 -5.86
N ILE A 112 -8.40 -9.14 -4.73
CA ILE A 112 -7.78 -9.79 -3.56
C ILE A 112 -8.65 -10.92 -3.05
N ASP A 113 -9.97 -10.72 -2.88
CA ASP A 113 -10.90 -11.77 -2.46
C ASP A 113 -10.83 -13.00 -3.38
N GLU A 114 -10.69 -12.79 -4.69
CA GLU A 114 -10.62 -13.86 -5.69
C GLU A 114 -9.29 -14.63 -5.67
N VAL A 115 -8.20 -14.01 -5.21
CA VAL A 115 -6.86 -14.61 -5.25
C VAL A 115 -6.27 -14.89 -3.87
N ILE A 116 -6.92 -14.53 -2.77
CA ILE A 116 -6.25 -14.56 -1.46
C ILE A 116 -5.78 -15.96 -1.06
N ASP A 117 -6.51 -17.02 -1.44
CA ASP A 117 -6.20 -18.41 -1.11
C ASP A 117 -4.84 -18.90 -1.67
N ILE A 118 -4.36 -18.25 -2.73
CA ILE A 118 -3.06 -18.55 -3.33
C ILE A 118 -1.91 -17.85 -2.61
N ILE A 119 -2.23 -16.85 -1.79
CA ILE A 119 -1.28 -16.06 -1.02
C ILE A 119 -1.27 -16.62 0.40
N PRO A 120 -0.09 -16.92 0.96
CA PRO A 120 -0.01 -17.59 2.24
C PRO A 120 -0.09 -16.59 3.40
N PHE A 121 -1.13 -15.76 3.39
CA PHE A 121 -1.44 -14.85 4.46
C PHE A 121 -2.37 -15.48 5.47
N THR A 122 -2.19 -15.06 6.72
CA THR A 122 -3.19 -15.34 7.74
C THR A 122 -4.42 -14.47 7.49
N PRO A 123 -5.62 -14.87 7.92
CA PRO A 123 -6.82 -14.04 7.81
C PRO A 123 -6.64 -12.65 8.44
N GLN A 124 -5.78 -12.55 9.46
CA GLN A 124 -5.43 -11.28 10.08
C GLN A 124 -4.63 -10.38 9.12
N ILE A 125 -3.59 -10.89 8.45
CA ILE A 125 -2.82 -10.10 7.47
C ILE A 125 -3.70 -9.67 6.31
N GLU A 126 -4.54 -10.57 5.79
CA GLU A 126 -5.50 -10.25 4.73
C GLU A 126 -6.41 -9.07 5.13
N LYS A 127 -7.01 -9.14 6.31
CA LYS A 127 -7.87 -8.07 6.84
C LYS A 127 -7.09 -6.75 6.94
N GLN A 128 -5.86 -6.80 7.44
CA GLN A 128 -4.99 -5.63 7.57
C GLN A 128 -4.67 -4.99 6.22
N MET A 129 -4.35 -5.78 5.20
CA MET A 129 -4.10 -5.29 3.85
C MET A 129 -5.33 -4.61 3.24
N LYS A 130 -6.50 -5.25 3.35
CA LYS A 130 -7.76 -4.70 2.84
C LYS A 130 -8.10 -3.38 3.51
N LEU A 131 -7.89 -3.28 4.83
CA LEU A 131 -8.07 -2.02 5.56
C LEU A 131 -7.14 -0.94 5.05
N LEU A 132 -5.85 -1.23 4.81
CA LEU A 132 -4.90 -0.26 4.26
C LEU A 132 -5.32 0.26 2.88
N ILE A 133 -5.69 -0.65 1.99
CA ILE A 133 -6.14 -0.31 0.63
C ILE A 133 -7.38 0.56 0.66
N ASP A 134 -8.37 0.22 1.47
CA ASP A 134 -9.65 0.94 1.54
C ASP A 134 -9.49 2.36 2.10
N SER A 135 -8.46 2.60 2.91
CA SER A 135 -8.39 3.79 3.74
C SER A 135 -7.32 4.81 3.36
N VAL A 136 -6.50 4.56 2.33
CA VAL A 136 -5.35 5.41 1.97
C VAL A 136 -5.73 6.90 1.77
N GLU A 137 -6.84 7.19 1.07
CA GLU A 137 -7.29 8.56 0.80
C GLU A 137 -8.03 9.21 1.99
N ASN A 138 -8.45 8.42 2.99
CA ASN A 138 -9.27 8.90 4.11
C ASN A 138 -8.46 9.54 5.25
N TYR A 139 -7.12 9.48 5.22
CA TYR A 139 -6.26 9.87 6.36
C TYR A 139 -5.38 11.07 6.10
N VAL A 140 -4.87 11.19 4.88
CA VAL A 140 -4.21 12.40 4.43
C VAL A 140 -5.18 12.99 3.45
N ASP A 141 -6.11 13.77 3.98
CA ASP A 141 -7.03 14.56 3.19
C ASP A 141 -6.20 15.64 2.46
N VAL A 142 -5.59 15.22 1.35
CA VAL A 142 -4.74 16.05 0.50
C VAL A 142 -5.54 17.23 -0.04
N ASP A 143 -6.85 17.06 -0.19
CA ASP A 143 -7.79 18.07 -0.70
C ASP A 143 -8.38 18.97 0.39
N PHE A 144 -8.12 18.69 1.66
CA PHE A 144 -8.53 19.50 2.82
C PHE A 144 -10.03 19.63 3.08
N ASN A 145 -10.80 18.60 2.74
CA ASN A 145 -12.24 18.51 2.95
C ASN A 145 -12.67 18.03 4.35
N LEU A 146 -11.77 17.41 5.12
CA LEU A 146 -12.03 16.82 6.44
C LEU A 146 -11.46 17.69 7.56
N THR A 147 -12.25 17.83 8.62
CA THR A 147 -11.78 18.46 9.86
C THR A 147 -10.77 17.55 10.58
N LEU A 148 -9.89 18.16 11.37
CA LEU A 148 -8.92 17.44 12.20
C LEU A 148 -9.59 16.39 13.10
N GLN A 149 -10.76 16.70 13.66
CA GLN A 149 -11.54 15.81 14.50
C GLN A 149 -12.07 14.60 13.72
N ASN A 150 -12.51 14.80 12.48
CA ASN A 150 -12.97 13.71 11.62
C ASN A 150 -11.82 12.78 11.24
N LEU A 151 -10.64 13.33 10.91
CA LEU A 151 -9.44 12.53 10.64
C LEU A 151 -9.04 11.68 11.86
N VAL A 152 -8.96 12.28 13.05
CA VAL A 152 -8.67 11.56 14.30
C VAL A 152 -9.70 10.45 14.56
N SER A 153 -10.99 10.74 14.37
CA SER A 153 -12.07 9.77 14.57
C SER A 153 -11.96 8.60 13.60
N ASN A 154 -11.67 8.87 12.32
CA ASN A 154 -11.49 7.84 11.29
C ASN A 154 -10.30 6.93 11.62
N ILE A 155 -9.14 7.50 11.97
CA ILE A 155 -7.94 6.74 12.33
C ILE A 155 -8.22 5.84 13.55
N LYS A 156 -8.91 6.35 14.58
CA LYS A 156 -9.24 5.56 15.77
C LYS A 156 -10.26 4.44 15.49
N LYS A 157 -11.24 4.67 14.62
CA LYS A 157 -12.17 3.61 14.17
C LYS A 157 -11.42 2.50 13.45
N GLN A 158 -10.44 2.88 12.64
CA GLN A 158 -9.67 1.95 11.83
C GLN A 158 -8.64 1.18 12.65
N HIS A 159 -8.01 1.83 13.64
CA HIS A 159 -7.24 1.17 14.69
C HIS A 159 -8.03 0.04 15.37
N HIS A 160 -9.27 0.32 15.76
CA HIS A 160 -10.16 -0.66 16.37
C HIS A 160 -10.53 -1.80 15.41
N ALA A 161 -10.75 -1.49 14.13
CA ALA A 161 -11.02 -2.48 13.10
C ALA A 161 -9.80 -3.35 12.79
N PHE A 162 -8.59 -2.79 12.81
CA PHE A 162 -7.33 -3.44 12.48
C PHE A 162 -6.97 -4.48 13.53
N ASP A 163 -6.69 -4.03 14.75
CA ASP A 163 -6.42 -4.82 15.93
C ASP A 163 -6.25 -3.88 17.14
N LYS A 164 -7.17 -3.96 18.11
CA LYS A 164 -7.13 -3.11 19.32
C LYS A 164 -5.88 -3.35 20.19
N THR A 165 -5.26 -4.52 20.08
CA THR A 165 -4.10 -4.87 20.91
C THR A 165 -2.81 -4.24 20.38
N THR A 166 -2.79 -3.92 19.09
CA THR A 166 -1.65 -3.22 18.49
C THR A 166 -1.64 -1.74 18.88
N PRO A 167 -0.49 -1.15 19.27
CA PRO A 167 -0.42 0.28 19.58
C PRO A 167 -0.86 1.17 18.41
N LEU A 168 -1.65 2.21 18.71
CA LEU A 168 -2.15 3.17 17.71
C LEU A 168 -1.02 3.78 16.89
N GLU A 169 0.08 4.14 17.54
CA GLU A 169 1.29 4.69 16.91
C GLU A 169 1.80 3.77 15.79
N LYS A 170 1.87 2.47 16.06
CA LYS A 170 2.35 1.47 15.10
C LYS A 170 1.45 1.38 13.86
N ILE A 171 0.14 1.39 14.09
CA ILE A 171 -0.86 1.36 13.02
C ILE A 171 -0.78 2.64 12.18
N TRP A 172 -0.70 3.80 12.85
CA TRP A 172 -0.54 5.11 12.20
C TRP A 172 0.71 5.18 11.32
N TYR A 173 1.86 4.73 11.80
CA TYR A 173 3.10 4.76 11.02
C TYR A 173 3.00 3.90 9.76
N THR A 174 2.45 2.69 9.84
CA THR A 174 2.28 1.87 8.64
C THR A 174 1.26 2.44 7.66
N PHE A 175 0.20 3.08 8.15
CA PHE A 175 -0.70 3.84 7.27
C PHE A 175 0.07 4.94 6.52
N LEU A 176 0.90 5.72 7.23
CA LEU A 176 1.70 6.76 6.61
C LEU A 176 2.65 6.19 5.57
N VAL A 177 3.44 5.18 5.90
CA VAL A 177 4.37 4.54 4.95
C VAL A 177 3.63 4.06 3.71
N TYR A 178 2.52 3.35 3.90
CA TYR A 178 1.72 2.84 2.80
C TYR A 178 1.23 3.98 1.92
N PHE A 179 0.68 5.03 2.53
CA PHE A 179 0.27 6.24 1.81
C PHE A 179 1.42 6.86 1.02
N GLN A 180 2.60 7.03 1.63
CA GLN A 180 3.78 7.61 1.00
C GLN A 180 4.25 6.79 -0.20
N CYS A 181 4.19 5.46 -0.11
CA CYS A 181 4.52 4.59 -1.22
C CYS A 181 3.53 4.74 -2.37
N THR A 182 2.23 4.73 -2.07
CA THR A 182 1.16 4.78 -3.10
C THR A 182 0.96 6.14 -3.75
N MET A 183 1.43 7.22 -3.12
CA MET A 183 1.22 8.60 -3.60
C MET A 183 2.47 9.19 -4.27
N MET A 184 3.46 8.37 -4.59
CA MET A 184 4.74 8.82 -5.15
C MET A 184 4.59 9.62 -6.46
N GLU A 185 3.58 9.32 -7.27
CA GLU A 185 3.29 10.05 -8.51
C GLU A 185 3.00 11.54 -8.26
N PHE A 186 2.61 11.90 -7.04
CA PHE A 186 2.39 13.27 -6.59
C PHE A 186 3.64 13.82 -5.88
N GLN A 187 4.76 13.94 -6.60
CA GLN A 187 6.04 14.40 -6.03
C GLN A 187 5.93 15.72 -5.24
N TYR A 188 5.02 16.62 -5.64
CA TYR A 188 4.79 17.90 -4.95
C TYR A 188 4.25 17.74 -3.51
N LEU A 189 3.77 16.56 -3.13
CA LEU A 189 3.37 16.25 -1.76
C LEU A 189 4.57 16.06 -0.84
N PHE A 190 5.76 15.82 -1.37
CA PHE A 190 6.96 15.44 -0.63
C PHE A 190 8.02 16.53 -0.66
N ASP A 191 8.86 16.53 0.37
CA ASP A 191 10.09 17.33 0.36
C ASP A 191 11.21 16.53 -0.31
N THR A 192 11.99 17.20 -1.14
CA THR A 192 13.08 16.60 -1.90
C THR A 192 14.35 17.41 -1.72
N ASN A 193 15.49 16.73 -1.61
CA ASN A 193 16.79 17.37 -1.53
C ASN A 193 17.07 18.11 -2.86
N GLU A 194 17.29 19.42 -2.77
CA GLU A 194 17.51 20.29 -3.94
C GLU A 194 18.72 19.86 -4.80
N LYS A 195 19.66 19.10 -4.24
CA LYS A 195 20.89 18.71 -4.95
C LYS A 195 20.71 17.50 -5.87
N ASP A 196 19.94 16.51 -5.44
CA ASP A 196 19.81 15.22 -6.13
C ASP A 196 18.36 14.85 -6.46
N GLY A 197 17.38 15.65 -6.02
CA GLY A 197 15.96 15.42 -6.22
C GLY A 197 15.41 14.23 -5.43
N LEU A 198 16.18 13.65 -4.51
CA LEU A 198 15.75 12.49 -3.73
C LEU A 198 14.82 12.92 -2.59
N PHE A 199 13.85 12.07 -2.26
CA PHE A 199 12.98 12.28 -1.12
C PHE A 199 13.78 12.40 0.19
N MET A 200 13.44 13.40 0.99
CA MET A 200 14.10 13.61 2.28
C MET A 200 13.54 12.62 3.31
N TYR A 201 14.38 11.74 3.84
CA TYR A 201 14.02 10.83 4.92
C TYR A 201 14.37 11.41 6.29
N ASP A 202 13.42 11.39 7.23
CA ASP A 202 13.58 11.81 8.62
C ASP A 202 13.80 10.55 9.49
N GLU A 203 15.03 10.36 9.95
CA GLU A 203 15.43 9.21 10.77
C GLU A 203 14.74 9.19 12.15
N GLU A 204 14.38 10.35 12.72
CA GLU A 204 13.70 10.39 14.02
C GLU A 204 12.22 10.02 13.87
N LYS A 205 11.58 10.46 12.79
CA LYS A 205 10.18 10.13 12.48
C LYS A 205 10.01 8.81 11.73
N HIS A 206 11.09 8.21 11.25
CA HIS A 206 11.11 7.03 10.40
C HIS A 206 10.21 7.14 9.16
N ARG A 207 10.19 8.31 8.52
CA ARG A 207 9.37 8.54 7.32
C ARG A 207 10.01 9.49 6.33
N ILE A 208 9.54 9.44 5.08
CA ILE A 208 9.79 10.51 4.12
C ILE A 208 9.11 11.79 4.65
N LEU A 209 9.72 12.95 4.45
CA LEU A 209 9.11 14.23 4.78
C LEU A 209 8.11 14.63 3.70
N PHE A 210 6.91 15.01 4.13
CA PHE A 210 6.01 15.71 3.24
C PHE A 210 6.46 17.17 3.04
N SER A 211 5.87 17.84 2.04
CA SER A 211 6.02 19.29 1.90
C SER A 211 5.69 19.99 3.21
N LYS A 212 6.34 21.12 3.48
CA LYS A 212 6.19 21.88 4.75
C LYS A 212 4.73 22.09 5.16
N TYR A 213 3.87 22.32 4.18
CA TYR A 213 2.45 22.52 4.40
C TYR A 213 1.72 21.25 4.89
N ILE A 214 2.01 20.10 4.30
CA ILE A 214 1.42 18.81 4.71
C ILE A 214 2.03 18.33 6.03
N GLU A 215 3.35 18.45 6.22
CA GLU A 215 4.02 18.11 7.49
C GLU A 215 3.42 18.89 8.67
N HIS A 216 3.14 20.19 8.51
CA HIS A 216 2.50 20.97 9.57
C HIS A 216 1.13 20.42 9.98
N LYS A 217 0.36 19.89 9.03
CA LYS A 217 -0.94 19.26 9.31
C LYS A 217 -0.76 17.91 9.97
N LEU A 218 0.17 17.10 9.49
CA LEU A 218 0.51 15.82 10.12
C LEU A 218 0.96 16.00 11.57
N ILE A 219 1.81 16.99 11.86
CA ILE A 219 2.22 17.29 13.24
C ILE A 219 1.02 17.64 14.13
N LYS A 220 0.05 18.43 13.63
CA LYS A 220 -1.18 18.74 14.37
C LYS A 220 -2.04 17.49 14.61
N LEU A 221 -2.18 16.65 13.59
CA LEU A 221 -2.90 15.39 13.65
C LEU A 221 -2.27 14.43 14.65
N GLU A 222 -0.97 14.24 14.60
CA GLU A 222 -0.21 13.38 15.52
C GLU A 222 -0.32 13.87 16.97
N LYS A 223 -0.21 15.19 17.19
CA LYS A 223 -0.41 15.77 18.53
C LYS A 223 -1.79 15.45 19.10
N GLU A 224 -2.84 15.52 18.29
CA GLU A 224 -4.21 15.21 18.74
C GLU A 224 -4.47 13.69 18.83
N LEU A 225 -3.87 12.88 17.96
CA LEU A 225 -3.96 11.42 18.02
C LEU A 225 -3.36 10.87 19.32
N PHE A 226 -2.21 11.40 19.73
CA PHE A 226 -1.40 10.86 20.83
C PHE A 226 -1.47 11.66 22.14
N LYS A 227 -2.37 12.66 22.22
CA LYS A 227 -2.53 13.60 23.35
C LYS A 227 -2.68 12.96 24.74
N ASN A 228 -3.16 11.71 24.80
CA ASN A 228 -3.45 10.99 26.05
C ASN A 228 -2.66 9.68 26.19
N GLN A 229 -1.57 9.51 25.43
CA GLN A 229 -0.76 8.27 25.43
C GLN A 229 0.62 8.45 26.06
N ARG A 230 0.90 9.62 26.66
CA ARG A 230 2.15 9.93 27.36
C ARG A 230 1.92 10.07 28.86
#